data_AF-A0A352NDV3-F1
#
_entry.id   AF-A0A352NDV3-F1
#
_cell.length_a   1.000
_cell.length_b   1.000
_cell.length_c   1.000
_cell.angle_alpha   90.00
_cell.angle_beta   90.00
_cell.angle_gamma   90.00
#
_symmetry.space_group_name_H-M   'P 1'
#
loop_
_entity.id
_entity.type
_entity.pdbx_description
1 polymer ?
#
loop_
_entity_poly.entity_id
_entity_poly.type
_entity_poly.pdbx_seq_one_letter_code
_entity_poly.pdbx_strand_id
1 'polypeptide(L)'
;MCQQLLYSLTLPGAAFALLTPNWVTNNFVNLFVWQSFLIHCLLITYVLMRLMAKEIVPHWRNLWRPTLFLMIVVPICAFFNQIWNQNFFFLRIPVPGSPLEPLYNIFGYYYIVGLIVTVLIFWTIIYLPWSWKSFSKIHAN
;
A
#
# COMPACT_ATOMS: atom_id res chain seq x y z
N MET A 1 15.31 0.32 9.02
CA MET A 1 13.99 -0.34 8.95
C MET A 1 12.96 0.47 8.13
N CYS A 2 12.90 1.79 8.28
CA CYS A 2 11.85 2.65 7.72
C CYS A 2 11.78 2.74 6.16
N GLN A 3 12.90 2.72 5.44
CA GLN A 3 12.91 3.01 3.99
C GLN A 3 12.14 2.00 3.11
N GLN A 4 12.22 0.71 3.42
CA GLN A 4 11.54 -0.31 2.63
C GLN A 4 10.04 -0.27 2.87
N LEU A 5 9.60 0.03 4.10
CA LEU A 5 8.19 0.26 4.42
C LEU A 5 7.63 1.47 3.67
N LEU A 6 8.39 2.57 3.64
CA LEU A 6 8.04 3.78 2.88
C LEU A 6 7.80 3.49 1.40
N TYR A 7 8.69 2.72 0.76
CA TYR A 7 8.56 2.41 -0.66
C TYR A 7 7.51 1.35 -0.97
N SER A 8 7.49 0.25 -0.20
CA SER A 8 6.68 -0.94 -0.53
C SER A 8 5.25 -0.89 -0.02
N LEU A 9 4.95 -0.10 1.01
CA LEU A 9 3.61 0.00 1.62
C LEU A 9 3.10 1.44 1.62
N THR A 10 3.90 2.41 2.07
CA THR A 10 3.42 3.79 2.21
C THR A 10 3.15 4.45 0.86
N LEU A 11 4.08 4.34 -0.10
CA LEU A 11 3.89 4.91 -1.44
C LEU A 11 2.64 4.37 -2.15
N PRO A 12 2.45 3.05 -2.31
CA PRO A 12 1.24 2.54 -2.95
C PRO A 12 -0.02 2.86 -2.14
N GLY A 13 0.01 2.73 -0.81
CA GLY A 13 -1.14 3.06 0.04
C GLY A 13 -1.57 4.52 -0.10
N ALA A 14 -0.62 5.45 -0.10
CA ALA A 14 -0.90 6.87 -0.29
C ALA A 14 -1.38 7.18 -1.71
N ALA A 15 -0.83 6.52 -2.73
CA ALA A 15 -1.31 6.66 -4.10
C ALA A 15 -2.78 6.22 -4.23
N PHE A 16 -3.16 5.07 -3.66
CA PHE A 16 -4.55 4.62 -3.68
C PHE A 16 -5.49 5.55 -2.90
N ALA A 17 -5.04 6.10 -1.76
CA ALA A 17 -5.84 7.08 -1.03
C ALA A 17 -6.17 8.33 -1.88
N LEU A 18 -5.25 8.77 -2.74
CA LEU A 18 -5.45 9.91 -3.66
C LEU A 18 -6.20 9.54 -4.95
N LEU A 19 -6.05 8.31 -5.44
CA LEU A 19 -6.71 7.84 -6.66
C LEU A 19 -8.17 7.40 -6.41
N THR A 20 -8.46 6.86 -5.23
CA THR A 20 -9.81 6.43 -4.84
C THR A 20 -10.32 7.12 -3.57
N PRO A 21 -10.33 8.45 -3.53
CA PRO A 21 -10.90 9.24 -2.45
C PRO A 21 -12.43 9.07 -2.41
N ASN A 22 -12.96 8.92 -1.19
CA ASN A 22 -14.39 8.83 -0.98
C ASN A 22 -15.03 10.23 -0.94
N TRP A 23 -15.10 10.90 -2.09
CA TRP A 23 -15.78 12.18 -2.27
C TRP A 23 -17.31 12.07 -2.25
N VAL A 24 -17.84 10.85 -2.40
CA VAL A 24 -19.29 10.61 -2.50
C VAL A 24 -19.98 10.83 -1.15
N THR A 25 -19.30 10.54 -0.05
CA THR A 25 -19.84 10.68 1.31
C THR A 25 -19.41 11.96 2.03
N ASN A 26 -18.31 12.58 1.60
CA ASN A 26 -17.76 13.77 2.24
C ASN A 26 -17.71 14.96 1.28
N ASN A 27 -18.27 16.09 1.69
CA ASN A 27 -18.23 17.35 0.94
C ASN A 27 -16.78 17.71 0.60
N PHE A 28 -16.52 18.05 -0.66
CA PHE A 28 -15.21 18.48 -1.16
C PHE A 28 -14.61 19.65 -0.35
N VAL A 29 -15.44 20.53 0.21
CA VAL A 29 -14.98 21.69 1.02
C VAL A 29 -14.63 21.30 2.46
N ASN A 30 -14.86 20.05 2.86
CA ASN A 30 -14.58 19.59 4.21
C ASN A 30 -13.06 19.60 4.51
N LEU A 31 -12.69 20.26 5.60
CA LEU A 31 -11.30 20.36 6.05
C LEU A 31 -10.63 19.00 6.26
N PHE A 32 -11.33 17.98 6.75
CA PHE A 32 -10.78 16.64 6.94
C PHE A 32 -10.45 15.96 5.62
N VAL A 33 -11.20 16.25 4.56
CA VAL A 33 -10.93 15.71 3.22
C VAL A 33 -9.65 16.34 2.67
N TRP A 34 -9.53 17.66 2.75
CA TRP A 34 -8.31 18.37 2.33
C TRP A 34 -7.08 18.00 3.16
N GLN A 35 -7.25 17.88 4.48
CA GLN A 35 -6.17 17.47 5.38
C GLN A 35 -5.69 16.05 5.04
N SER A 36 -6.61 15.12 4.79
CA SER A 36 -6.26 13.77 4.34
C SER A 36 -5.53 13.82 3.00
N PHE A 37 -6.06 14.56 2.02
CA PHE A 37 -5.43 14.69 0.69
C PHE A 37 -4.01 15.24 0.80
N LEU A 38 -3.82 16.30 1.59
CA LEU A 38 -2.52 16.93 1.82
C LEU A 38 -1.54 15.95 2.46
N ILE A 39 -1.94 15.19 3.47
CA ILE A 39 -1.06 14.18 4.11
C ILE A 39 -0.62 13.13 3.10
N HIS A 40 -1.51 12.59 2.29
CA HIS A 40 -1.15 11.57 1.31
C HIS A 40 -0.27 12.14 0.19
N CYS A 41 -0.51 13.38 -0.27
CA CYS A 41 0.39 14.09 -1.18
C CYS A 41 1.79 14.26 -0.59
N LEU A 42 1.90 14.64 0.68
CA LEU A 42 3.18 14.77 1.38
C LEU A 42 3.90 13.43 1.50
N LEU A 43 3.18 12.35 1.82
CA LEU A 43 3.76 11.00 1.88
C LEU A 43 4.35 10.57 0.53
N ILE A 44 3.60 10.73 -0.56
CA ILE A 44 4.10 10.41 -1.90
C ILE A 44 5.33 11.25 -2.23
N THR A 45 5.23 12.57 -2.05
CA THR A 45 6.30 13.51 -2.40
C THR A 45 7.57 13.22 -1.60
N TYR A 46 7.44 12.93 -0.30
CA TYR A 46 8.56 12.55 0.56
C TYR A 46 9.24 11.28 0.06
N VAL A 47 8.49 10.22 -0.25
CA VAL A 47 9.09 8.98 -0.76
C VAL A 47 9.77 9.20 -2.11
N LEU A 48 9.16 9.97 -3.02
CA LEU A 48 9.75 10.30 -4.32
C LEU A 48 11.03 11.12 -4.19
N MET A 49 11.07 12.13 -3.33
CA MET A 49 12.29 12.92 -3.08
C MET A 49 13.44 12.02 -2.63
N ARG A 50 13.18 11.10 -1.71
CA ARG A 50 14.21 10.15 -1.23
C ARG A 50 14.64 9.13 -2.28
N LEU A 51 13.72 8.74 -3.16
CA LEU A 51 14.02 7.86 -4.29
C LEU A 51 14.92 8.58 -5.30
N MET A 52 14.63 9.84 -5.61
CA MET A 52 15.43 10.68 -6.51
C MET A 52 16.82 10.99 -5.95
N ALA A 53 16.90 11.23 -4.64
CA ALA A 53 18.16 11.38 -3.91
C ALA A 53 18.97 10.07 -3.79
N LYS A 54 18.44 8.95 -4.29
CA LYS A 54 19.03 7.59 -4.21
C LYS A 54 19.24 7.09 -2.78
N GLU A 55 18.56 7.68 -1.80
CA GLU A 55 18.57 7.20 -0.41
C GLU A 55 17.77 5.91 -0.25
N ILE A 56 16.74 5.73 -1.09
CA ILE A 56 15.97 4.50 -1.19
C ILE A 56 16.40 3.77 -2.46
N VAL A 57 16.96 2.58 -2.30
CA VAL A 57 17.24 1.66 -3.41
C VAL A 57 16.38 0.40 -3.19
N PRO A 58 15.25 0.27 -3.89
CA PRO A 58 14.39 -0.90 -3.80
C PRO A 58 15.14 -2.15 -4.26
N HIS A 59 15.06 -3.19 -3.44
CA HIS A 59 15.68 -4.48 -3.76
C HIS A 59 14.83 -5.63 -3.22
N TRP A 60 14.60 -6.65 -4.04
CA TRP A 60 13.72 -7.78 -3.74
C TRP A 60 14.10 -8.52 -2.46
N ARG A 61 15.40 -8.70 -2.20
CA ARG A 61 15.88 -9.35 -0.97
C ARG A 61 15.52 -8.59 0.30
N ASN A 62 15.05 -7.34 0.21
CA ASN A 62 14.63 -6.56 1.37
C ASN A 62 13.12 -6.62 1.63
N LEU A 63 12.33 -7.30 0.79
CA LEU A 63 10.87 -7.42 0.96
C LEU A 63 10.46 -8.23 2.20
N TRP A 64 11.35 -9.03 2.79
CA TRP A 64 11.06 -9.70 4.07
C TRP A 64 10.71 -8.71 5.19
N ARG A 65 11.23 -7.47 5.13
CA ARG A 65 10.97 -6.43 6.14
C ARG A 65 9.51 -5.95 6.13
N PRO A 66 8.95 -5.46 5.00
CA PRO A 66 7.53 -5.15 4.93
C PRO A 66 6.63 -6.38 5.08
N THR A 67 7.06 -7.57 4.65
CA THR A 67 6.31 -8.82 4.93
C THR A 67 6.21 -9.06 6.43
N LEU A 68 7.32 -9.00 7.16
CA LEU A 68 7.33 -9.19 8.62
C LEU A 68 6.47 -8.14 9.34
N PHE A 69 6.53 -6.89 8.89
CA PHE A 69 5.66 -5.83 9.40
C PHE A 69 4.17 -6.18 9.21
N LEU A 70 3.76 -6.61 8.01
CA LEU A 70 2.38 -7.02 7.75
C LEU A 70 1.98 -8.26 8.57
N MET A 71 2.88 -9.24 8.70
CA MET A 71 2.63 -10.44 9.51
C MET A 71 2.39 -10.12 10.99
N ILE A 72 2.91 -9.00 11.50
CA ILE A 72 2.69 -8.57 12.88
C ILE A 72 1.45 -7.65 12.96
N VAL A 73 1.35 -6.64 12.09
CA VAL A 73 0.31 -5.61 12.18
C VAL A 73 -1.05 -6.14 11.76
N VAL A 74 -1.14 -6.98 10.74
CA VAL A 74 -2.43 -7.50 10.24
C VAL A 74 -3.16 -8.32 11.31
N PRO A 75 -2.54 -9.28 12.01
CA PRO A 75 -3.21 -9.99 13.12
C PRO A 75 -3.63 -9.08 14.26
N ILE A 76 -2.81 -8.09 14.63
CA ILE A 76 -3.14 -7.10 15.66
C ILE A 76 -4.38 -6.30 15.25
N CYS A 77 -4.42 -5.80 14.01
CA CYS A 77 -5.58 -5.09 13.48
C CYS A 77 -6.82 -6.00 13.41
N ALA A 78 -6.66 -7.27 13.00
CA ALA A 78 -7.76 -8.23 12.94
C ALA A 78 -8.35 -8.49 14.34
N PHE A 79 -7.51 -8.59 15.37
CA PHE A 79 -7.93 -8.73 16.76
C PHE A 79 -8.72 -7.50 17.24
N PHE A 80 -8.18 -6.30 17.02
CA PHE A 80 -8.89 -5.07 17.40
C PHE A 80 -10.18 -4.83 16.60
N ASN A 81 -10.23 -5.26 15.34
CA ASN A 81 -11.45 -5.23 14.54
C ASN A 81 -12.57 -6.05 15.18
N GLN A 82 -12.24 -7.19 15.81
CA GLN A 82 -13.21 -8.01 16.54
C GLN A 82 -13.67 -7.33 17.83
N ILE A 83 -12.74 -6.78 18.61
CA ILE A 83 -13.04 -6.16 19.92
C ILE A 83 -13.86 -4.88 19.77
N TRP A 84 -13.46 -4.00 18.85
CA TRP A 84 -14.07 -2.68 18.71
C TRP A 84 -15.13 -2.60 17.61
N ASN A 85 -15.45 -3.74 16.99
CA ASN A 85 -16.35 -3.82 15.84
C ASN A 85 -15.98 -2.81 14.73
N GLN A 86 -14.68 -2.74 14.43
CA GLN A 86 -14.11 -1.86 13.41
C GLN A 86 -13.61 -2.65 12.20
N ASN A 87 -13.16 -1.93 11.17
CA ASN A 87 -12.62 -2.51 9.94
C ASN A 87 -11.30 -1.83 9.51
N PHE A 88 -10.34 -1.78 10.43
CA PHE A 88 -8.98 -1.34 10.13
C PHE A 88 -8.38 -2.16 9.00
N PHE A 89 -7.66 -1.48 8.12
CA PHE A 89 -7.01 -2.03 6.92
C PHE A 89 -7.99 -2.72 5.96
N PHE A 90 -9.30 -2.52 6.16
CA PHE A 90 -10.36 -3.16 5.38
C PHE A 90 -10.25 -4.69 5.39
N LEU A 91 -9.83 -5.29 6.52
CA LEU A 91 -9.58 -6.74 6.59
C LEU A 91 -10.85 -7.60 6.58
N ARG A 92 -11.99 -7.05 7.03
CA ARG A 92 -13.24 -7.81 7.16
C ARG A 92 -14.12 -7.72 5.91
N ILE A 93 -14.38 -6.50 5.47
CA ILE A 93 -15.26 -6.19 4.35
C ILE A 93 -14.69 -5.03 3.53
N PRO A 94 -14.89 -5.00 2.20
CA PRO A 94 -14.54 -3.84 1.40
C PRO A 94 -15.49 -2.67 1.68
N VAL A 95 -15.07 -1.47 1.33
CA VAL A 95 -16.00 -0.33 1.24
C VAL A 95 -16.80 -0.48 -0.08
N PRO A 96 -18.14 -0.33 -0.06
CA PRO A 96 -18.94 -0.35 -1.29
C PRO A 96 -18.48 0.69 -2.30
N GLY A 97 -18.41 0.31 -3.58
CA GLY A 97 -17.91 1.15 -4.68
C GLY A 97 -16.39 1.34 -4.71
N SER A 98 -15.64 0.73 -3.79
CA SER A 98 -14.17 0.83 -3.77
C SER A 98 -13.52 -0.16 -4.73
N PRO A 99 -12.24 0.05 -5.13
CA PRO A 99 -11.48 -0.93 -5.92
C PRO A 99 -11.33 -2.30 -5.25
N LEU A 100 -11.62 -2.40 -3.95
CA LEU A 100 -11.55 -3.65 -3.20
C LEU A 100 -12.84 -4.48 -3.30
N GLU A 101 -13.96 -3.89 -3.74
CA GLU A 101 -15.24 -4.59 -3.88
C GLU A 101 -15.19 -5.72 -4.93
N PRO A 102 -14.63 -5.52 -6.15
CA PRO A 102 -14.48 -6.62 -7.10
C PRO A 102 -13.66 -7.78 -6.54
N LEU A 103 -12.64 -7.49 -5.73
CA LEU A 103 -11.81 -8.49 -5.08
C LEU A 103 -12.64 -9.35 -4.11
N TYR A 104 -13.50 -8.72 -3.31
CA TYR A 104 -14.41 -9.43 -2.42
C TYR A 104 -15.42 -10.28 -3.20
N ASN A 105 -15.95 -9.77 -4.31
CA ASN A 105 -16.89 -10.50 -5.14
C ASN A 105 -16.27 -11.76 -5.78
N ILE A 106 -14.97 -11.73 -6.09
CA ILE A 106 -14.24 -12.88 -6.64
C ILE A 106 -13.86 -13.89 -5.54
N PHE A 107 -13.32 -13.41 -4.42
CA PHE A 107 -12.73 -14.29 -3.39
C PHE A 107 -13.71 -14.69 -2.27
N GLY A 108 -14.79 -13.93 -2.06
CA GLY A 108 -15.80 -14.17 -1.03
C GLY A 108 -15.20 -14.36 0.36
N TYR A 109 -15.44 -15.53 0.96
CA TYR A 109 -14.89 -15.90 2.26
C TYR A 109 -13.34 -15.84 2.32
N TYR A 110 -12.65 -16.05 1.19
CA TYR A 110 -11.20 -16.00 1.09
C TYR A 110 -10.66 -14.60 0.76
N TYR A 111 -11.42 -13.55 1.03
CA TYR A 111 -11.06 -12.16 0.71
C TYR A 111 -9.65 -11.74 1.14
N ILE A 112 -9.16 -12.23 2.28
CA ILE A 112 -7.79 -11.97 2.75
C ILE A 112 -6.72 -12.49 1.77
N VAL A 113 -6.98 -13.60 1.08
CA VAL A 113 -6.11 -14.13 0.02
C VAL A 113 -6.09 -13.17 -1.16
N GLY A 114 -7.26 -12.61 -1.52
CA GLY A 114 -7.34 -11.54 -2.50
C GLY A 114 -6.46 -10.36 -2.14
N LEU A 115 -6.52 -9.87 -0.90
CA LEU A 115 -5.68 -8.76 -0.43
C LEU A 115 -4.18 -9.08 -0.51
N ILE A 116 -3.79 -10.30 -0.15
CA ILE A 116 -2.39 -10.77 -0.28
C ILE A 116 -1.95 -10.74 -1.74
N VAL A 117 -2.77 -11.28 -2.66
CA VAL A 117 -2.48 -11.27 -4.10
C VAL A 117 -2.34 -9.84 -4.61
N THR A 118 -3.22 -8.92 -4.19
CA THR A 118 -3.13 -7.50 -4.53
C THR A 118 -1.78 -6.89 -4.11
N VAL A 119 -1.34 -7.13 -2.87
CA VAL A 119 -0.04 -6.65 -2.38
C VAL A 119 1.11 -7.22 -3.21
N LEU A 120 1.07 -8.52 -3.54
CA LEU A 120 2.10 -9.17 -4.36
C LEU A 120 2.16 -8.60 -5.78
N ILE A 121 1.01 -8.31 -6.40
CA ILE A 121 0.94 -7.66 -7.71
C ILE A 121 1.60 -6.28 -7.64
N PHE A 122 1.26 -5.46 -6.63
CA PHE A 122 1.87 -4.13 -6.49
C PHE A 122 3.36 -4.18 -6.24
N TRP A 123 3.83 -5.05 -5.36
CA TRP A 123 5.26 -5.26 -5.15
C TRP A 123 5.95 -5.66 -6.44
N THR A 124 5.31 -6.53 -7.24
CA THR A 124 5.86 -6.92 -8.53
C THR A 124 6.02 -5.71 -9.45
N ILE A 125 4.97 -4.91 -9.62
CA ILE A 125 4.98 -3.72 -10.48
C ILE A 125 6.06 -2.72 -10.06
N ILE A 126 6.15 -2.38 -8.77
CA ILE A 126 7.05 -1.31 -8.31
C ILE A 126 8.51 -1.79 -8.19
N TYR A 127 8.76 -3.08 -7.95
CA TYR A 127 10.14 -3.62 -7.87
C TYR A 127 10.69 -4.11 -9.23
N LEU A 128 9.86 -4.39 -10.23
CA LEU A 128 10.28 -4.85 -11.57
C LEU A 128 11.27 -3.91 -12.28
N PRO A 129 11.11 -2.57 -12.27
CA PRO A 129 12.08 -1.68 -12.92
C PRO A 129 13.49 -1.75 -12.32
N TRP A 130 13.60 -2.21 -11.07
CA TRP A 130 14.87 -2.28 -10.34
C TRP A 130 15.61 -3.59 -10.60
N SER A 131 14.90 -4.68 -10.94
CA SER A 131 15.57 -5.92 -11.39
C SER A 131 16.19 -5.74 -12.77
N TRP A 132 15.52 -5.01 -13.67
CA TRP A 132 16.04 -4.74 -15.02
C TRP A 132 17.34 -3.93 -15.01
N LYS A 133 17.43 -2.88 -14.18
CA LYS A 133 18.65 -2.07 -14.03
C LYS A 133 19.84 -2.86 -13.46
N SER A 134 19.56 -3.87 -12.63
CA SER A 134 20.61 -4.77 -12.13
C SER A 134 21.11 -5.72 -13.22
N PHE A 135 20.23 -6.17 -14.12
CA PHE A 135 20.57 -7.08 -15.23
C PHE A 135 21.41 -6.40 -16.32
N SER A 136 21.13 -5.13 -16.64
CA SER A 136 21.88 -4.40 -17.66
C SER A 136 23.32 -4.08 -17.25
N LYS A 137 23.61 -3.97 -15.95
CA LYS A 137 24.99 -3.78 -15.45
C LYS A 137 25.84 -5.05 -15.55
N ILE A 138 25.22 -6.24 -15.55
CA ILE A 138 25.94 -7.52 -15.60
C ILE A 138 26.40 -7.83 -17.03
N HIS A 139 25.68 -7.35 -18.05
CA HIS A 139 26.02 -7.56 -19.47
C HIS A 139 26.89 -6.44 -20.08
N ALA A 140 27.30 -5.47 -19.27
CA ALA A 140 28.15 -4.34 -19.68
C ALA A 140 29.59 -4.42 -19.12
N ASN A 141 29.93 -5.51 -18.43
CA ASN A 141 31.27 -5.86 -17.95
C ASN A 141 31.69 -7.20 -18.56
#